data_AF-A0A2W7KRV3-F1
#
_entry.id   AF-A0A2W7KRV3-F1
#
_cell.length_a   1.000
_cell.length_b   1.000
_cell.length_c   1.000
_cell.angle_alpha   90.00
_cell.angle_beta   90.00
_cell.angle_gamma   90.00
#
_symmetry.space_group_name_H-M   'P 1'
#
loop_
_entity.id
_entity.type
_entity.pdbx_description
1 polymer ?
#
loop_
_entity_poly.entity_id
_entity_poly.type
_entity_poly.pdbx_seq_one_letter_code
_entity_poly.pdbx_strand_id
1 'polypeptide(L)'
;MLKALSITGLTLSLAGCMLPEPPAPPTPPTVEHAAASKAEMADAKQKLLKHIADPDSAKFETLYKFKAAYASGKQYEGVCGYVNFRGAEGGYEGFTPFMVIGDVVSYYGDHLSHNQNFLRQFCTRPRLG
;
A
#
# COMPACT_ATOMS: atom_id res chain seq x y z
N MET A 1 68.62 40.98 9.47
CA MET A 1 67.51 41.95 9.58
C MET A 1 66.26 41.30 8.99
N LEU A 2 65.24 41.08 9.82
CA LEU A 2 64.06 40.26 9.53
C LEU A 2 63.04 41.08 8.72
N LYS A 3 62.61 40.59 7.55
CA LYS A 3 61.53 41.19 6.74
C LYS A 3 60.19 40.55 7.14
N ALA A 4 59.26 41.36 7.60
CA ALA A 4 57.90 40.94 7.95
C ALA A 4 57.15 40.48 6.69
N LEU A 5 56.58 39.28 6.74
CA LEU A 5 55.63 38.78 5.74
C LEU A 5 54.22 39.21 6.15
N SER A 6 53.63 40.11 5.37
CA SER A 6 52.20 40.44 5.42
C SER A 6 51.39 39.28 4.82
N ILE A 7 50.51 38.66 5.60
CA ILE A 7 49.55 37.66 5.13
C ILE A 7 48.25 38.40 4.82
N THR A 8 48.01 38.65 3.53
CA THR A 8 46.74 39.21 3.02
C THR A 8 45.74 38.07 2.90
N GLY A 9 44.57 38.27 3.51
CA GLY A 9 43.54 37.25 3.72
C GLY A 9 42.97 36.62 2.45
N LEU A 10 42.71 35.32 2.53
CA LEU A 10 41.96 34.54 1.54
C LEU A 10 40.56 34.29 2.09
N THR A 11 39.60 35.13 1.72
CA THR A 11 38.17 34.92 1.98
C THR A 11 37.65 33.84 1.04
N LEU A 12 37.46 32.61 1.55
CA LEU A 12 36.70 31.57 0.85
C LEU A 12 35.20 31.94 0.90
N SER A 13 34.67 32.46 -0.20
CA SER A 13 33.24 32.60 -0.39
C SER A 13 32.63 31.20 -0.57
N LEU A 14 31.91 30.71 0.45
CA LEU A 14 31.05 29.53 0.33
C LEU A 14 29.90 29.87 -0.65
N ALA A 15 30.07 29.51 -1.93
CA ALA A 15 28.96 29.40 -2.85
C ALA A 15 28.10 28.20 -2.41
N GLY A 16 27.04 28.46 -1.65
CA GLY A 16 26.05 27.45 -1.32
C GLY A 16 25.34 26.99 -2.58
N CYS A 17 25.53 25.73 -2.96
CA CYS A 17 24.71 25.08 -3.97
C CYS A 17 23.27 25.00 -3.45
N MET A 18 22.40 25.88 -3.95
CA MET A 18 20.95 25.75 -3.82
C MET A 18 20.55 24.52 -4.64
N LEU A 19 20.51 23.35 -4.01
CA LEU A 19 19.91 22.17 -4.60
C LEU A 19 18.40 22.42 -4.73
N PRO A 20 17.79 22.12 -5.89
CA PRO A 20 16.34 22.16 -6.01
C PRO A 20 15.73 21.23 -4.96
N GLU A 21 14.68 21.69 -4.28
CA GLU A 21 13.98 20.86 -3.31
C GLU A 21 13.49 19.57 -4.00
N PRO A 22 13.64 18.41 -3.35
CA PRO A 22 13.05 17.17 -3.85
C PRO A 22 11.55 17.38 -4.13
N PRO A 23 11.01 16.82 -5.22
CA PRO A 23 9.58 16.92 -5.49
C PRO A 23 8.79 16.44 -4.28
N ALA A 24 7.76 17.20 -3.90
CA ALA A 24 6.91 16.86 -2.78
C ALA A 24 6.36 15.43 -2.93
N PRO A 25 6.30 14.64 -1.85
CA PRO A 25 5.80 13.28 -1.93
C PRO A 25 4.37 13.27 -2.50
N PRO A 26 4.03 12.26 -3.33
CA PRO A 26 2.71 12.18 -3.95
C PRO A 26 1.63 12.10 -2.87
N THR A 27 0.59 12.93 -3.02
CA THR A 27 -0.53 12.95 -2.09
C THR A 27 -1.23 11.58 -2.05
N PRO A 28 -1.52 11.02 -0.87
CA PRO A 28 -2.30 9.79 -0.76
C PRO A 28 -3.69 9.94 -1.41
N PRO A 29 -4.29 8.84 -1.92
CA PRO A 29 -5.64 8.85 -2.44
C PRO A 29 -6.64 9.08 -1.32
N THR A 30 -7.74 9.75 -1.64
CA THR A 30 -8.93 9.73 -0.80
C THR A 30 -9.59 8.36 -0.97
N VAL A 31 -9.87 7.68 0.14
CA VAL A 31 -10.50 6.34 0.14
C VAL A 31 -11.83 6.39 0.88
N GLU A 32 -12.89 5.94 0.23
CA GLU A 32 -14.23 5.79 0.78
C GLU A 32 -14.58 4.31 0.89
N HIS A 33 -15.27 3.92 1.97
CA HIS A 33 -15.70 2.55 2.19
C HIS A 33 -17.23 2.45 2.23
N ALA A 34 -17.78 1.41 1.59
CA ALA A 34 -19.21 1.14 1.56
C ALA A 34 -19.50 -0.35 1.77
N ALA A 35 -20.76 -0.71 2.01
CA ALA A 35 -21.17 -2.10 1.98
C ALA A 35 -21.00 -2.66 0.56
N ALA A 36 -20.36 -3.83 0.44
CA ALA A 36 -20.31 -4.56 -0.83
C ALA A 36 -21.62 -5.34 -1.04
N SER A 37 -22.09 -5.43 -2.28
CA SER A 37 -23.21 -6.30 -2.64
C SER A 37 -22.82 -7.77 -2.54
N LYS A 38 -23.83 -8.65 -2.46
CA LYS A 38 -23.59 -10.11 -2.44
C LYS A 38 -22.84 -10.61 -3.67
N ALA A 39 -23.11 -10.02 -4.84
CA ALA A 39 -22.44 -10.36 -6.09
C ALA A 39 -20.96 -9.93 -6.08
N GLU A 40 -20.67 -8.70 -5.66
CA GLU A 40 -19.28 -8.20 -5.53
C GLU A 40 -18.49 -9.03 -4.52
N MET A 41 -19.10 -9.41 -3.39
CA MET A 41 -18.47 -10.29 -2.41
C MET A 41 -18.20 -11.69 -2.97
N ALA A 42 -19.14 -12.27 -3.73
CA ALA A 42 -18.98 -13.59 -4.33
C ALA A 42 -17.88 -13.60 -5.40
N ASP A 43 -17.85 -12.59 -6.27
CA ASP A 43 -16.82 -12.43 -7.31
C ASP A 43 -15.43 -12.26 -6.69
N ALA A 44 -15.28 -11.38 -5.68
CA ALA A 44 -14.01 -11.16 -5.01
C ALA A 44 -13.49 -12.43 -4.32
N LYS A 45 -14.37 -13.19 -3.66
CA LYS A 45 -14.02 -14.49 -3.07
C LYS A 45 -13.53 -15.45 -4.14
N GLN A 46 -14.31 -15.65 -5.21
CA GLN A 46 -13.96 -16.57 -6.28
C GLN A 46 -12.62 -16.22 -6.94
N LYS A 47 -12.33 -14.93 -7.10
CA LYS A 47 -11.03 -14.47 -7.61
C LYS A 47 -9.92 -14.85 -6.65
N LEU A 48 -10.02 -14.51 -5.37
CA LEU A 48 -8.99 -14.85 -4.38
C LEU A 48 -8.73 -16.36 -4.26
N LEU A 49 -9.79 -17.17 -4.30
CA LEU A 49 -9.70 -18.63 -4.21
C LEU A 49 -8.84 -19.24 -5.31
N LYS A 50 -8.66 -18.58 -6.46
CA LYS A 50 -7.77 -19.06 -7.54
C LYS A 50 -6.29 -18.86 -7.24
N HIS A 51 -5.94 -18.07 -6.23
CA HIS A 51 -4.56 -17.68 -5.94
C HIS A 51 -4.00 -18.32 -4.67
N ILE A 52 -4.84 -18.75 -3.74
CA ILE A 52 -4.40 -19.32 -2.46
C ILE A 52 -4.14 -20.83 -2.55
N ALA A 53 -3.28 -21.34 -1.67
CA ALA A 53 -2.80 -22.72 -1.71
C ALA A 53 -3.88 -23.79 -1.45
N ASP A 54 -4.76 -23.54 -0.48
CA ASP A 54 -5.88 -24.42 -0.11
C ASP A 54 -7.20 -23.62 -0.13
N PRO A 55 -7.89 -23.57 -1.30
CA PRO A 55 -9.13 -22.81 -1.47
C PRO A 55 -10.27 -23.29 -0.56
N ASP A 56 -10.35 -24.59 -0.29
CA ASP A 56 -11.44 -25.19 0.47
C ASP A 56 -11.33 -24.87 1.97
N SER A 57 -10.12 -24.57 2.46
CA SER A 57 -9.89 -24.11 3.83
C SER A 57 -10.29 -22.65 4.10
N ALA A 58 -10.58 -21.88 3.05
CA ALA A 58 -10.67 -20.43 3.15
C ALA A 58 -11.90 -19.95 3.92
N LYS A 59 -11.66 -19.07 4.89
CA LYS A 59 -12.68 -18.36 5.67
C LYS A 59 -12.56 -16.87 5.44
N PHE A 60 -13.68 -16.22 5.13
CA PHE A 60 -13.72 -14.80 4.79
C PHE A 60 -14.53 -14.01 5.81
N GLU A 61 -14.02 -12.85 6.19
CA GLU A 61 -14.68 -11.95 7.14
C GLU A 61 -14.57 -10.49 6.71
N THR A 62 -15.54 -9.67 7.14
CA THR A 62 -15.56 -8.21 6.98
C THR A 62 -15.25 -7.76 5.55
N LEU A 63 -16.03 -8.23 4.57
CA LEU A 63 -15.91 -7.77 3.19
C LEU A 63 -16.63 -6.44 2.99
N TYR A 64 -16.01 -5.52 2.27
CA TYR A 64 -16.56 -4.22 1.96
C TYR A 64 -16.03 -3.67 0.64
N LYS A 65 -16.80 -2.77 0.04
CA LYS A 65 -16.38 -2.05 -1.15
C LYS A 65 -15.52 -0.88 -0.74
N PHE A 66 -14.49 -0.59 -1.53
CA PHE A 66 -13.77 0.68 -1.46
C PHE A 66 -13.82 1.40 -2.79
N LYS A 67 -13.75 2.73 -2.73
CA LYS A 67 -13.50 3.61 -3.88
C LYS A 67 -12.36 4.53 -3.50
N ALA A 68 -11.41 4.70 -4.40
CA ALA A 68 -10.28 5.57 -4.19
C ALA A 68 -10.06 6.52 -5.36
N ALA A 69 -9.77 7.77 -5.04
CA ALA A 69 -9.49 8.82 -6.02
C ALA A 69 -8.14 9.48 -5.70
N TYR A 70 -7.28 9.56 -6.71
CA TYR A 70 -6.03 10.30 -6.65
C TYR A 70 -6.22 11.72 -7.18
N ALA A 71 -5.41 12.67 -6.68
CA ALA A 71 -5.38 14.04 -7.19
C ALA A 71 -5.02 14.12 -8.70
N SER A 72 -4.38 13.07 -9.24
CA SER A 72 -4.10 12.92 -10.68
C SER A 72 -5.33 12.58 -11.53
N GLY A 73 -6.50 12.36 -10.93
CA GLY A 73 -7.73 11.94 -11.60
C GLY A 73 -7.88 10.42 -11.76
N LYS A 74 -6.86 9.63 -11.38
CA LYS A 74 -6.98 8.15 -11.38
C LYS A 74 -7.96 7.70 -10.31
N GLN A 75 -8.85 6.79 -10.67
CA GLN A 75 -9.84 6.20 -9.77
C GLN A 75 -9.69 4.68 -9.73
N TYR A 76 -9.86 4.10 -8.56
CA TYR A 76 -9.88 2.67 -8.33
C TYR A 76 -11.11 2.31 -7.51
N GLU A 77 -11.76 1.20 -7.84
CA GLU A 77 -12.77 0.62 -6.98
C GLU A 77 -12.58 -0.90 -6.91
N GLY A 78 -12.98 -1.47 -5.79
CA GLY A 78 -12.78 -2.89 -5.55
C GLY A 78 -13.38 -3.35 -4.24
N VAL A 79 -13.06 -4.59 -3.88
CA VAL A 79 -13.49 -5.22 -2.64
C VAL A 79 -12.27 -5.49 -1.78
N CYS A 80 -12.35 -5.07 -0.52
CA CYS A 80 -11.42 -5.45 0.54
C CYS A 80 -12.10 -6.45 1.47
N GLY A 81 -11.30 -7.25 2.17
CA GLY A 81 -11.78 -8.08 3.26
C GLY A 81 -10.63 -8.76 4.00
N TYR A 82 -10.97 -9.70 4.88
CA TYR A 82 -10.00 -10.55 5.55
C TYR A 82 -10.23 -12.00 5.14
N VAL A 83 -9.13 -12.72 4.92
CA VAL A 83 -9.14 -14.14 4.60
C VAL A 83 -8.21 -14.88 5.56
N ASN A 84 -8.64 -16.04 6.03
CA ASN A 84 -7.80 -17.03 6.68
C ASN A 84 -7.85 -18.31 5.86
N PHE A 85 -6.69 -18.84 5.50
CA PHE A 85 -6.57 -20.07 4.71
C PHE A 85 -5.32 -20.84 5.15
N ARG A 86 -5.25 -22.11 4.75
CA ARG A 86 -4.08 -22.95 4.97
C ARG A 86 -3.04 -22.67 3.88
N GLY A 87 -1.85 -22.25 4.28
CA GLY A 87 -0.71 -22.04 3.40
C GLY A 87 -0.11 -23.35 2.89
N ALA A 88 0.82 -23.26 1.95
CA ALA A 88 1.49 -24.42 1.34
C ALA A 88 2.29 -25.25 2.37
N GLU A 89 2.73 -24.64 3.47
CA GLU A 89 3.47 -25.30 4.56
C GLU A 89 2.53 -26.03 5.56
N GLY A 90 1.21 -26.01 5.32
CA GLY A 90 0.23 -26.76 6.10
C GLY A 90 -0.33 -26.03 7.33
N GLY A 91 0.22 -24.88 7.70
CA GLY A 91 -0.30 -23.98 8.74
C GLY A 91 -1.39 -23.03 8.25
N TYR A 92 -2.17 -22.45 9.17
CA TYR A 92 -3.07 -21.34 8.86
C TYR A 92 -2.31 -20.01 8.94
N GLU A 93 -2.53 -19.15 7.96
CA GLU A 93 -1.94 -17.80 7.92
C GLU A 93 -2.55 -16.83 8.95
N GLY A 94 -3.72 -17.19 9.48
CA GLY A 94 -4.54 -16.27 10.27
C GLY A 94 -5.33 -15.31 9.35
N PHE A 95 -6.21 -14.50 9.95
CA PHE A 95 -6.99 -13.54 9.18
C PHE A 95 -6.09 -12.40 8.71
N THR A 96 -5.78 -12.40 7.42
CA THR A 96 -4.97 -11.39 6.75
C THR A 96 -5.80 -10.60 5.74
N PRO A 97 -5.50 -9.32 5.49
CA PRO A 97 -6.29 -8.52 4.57
C PRO A 97 -6.02 -8.97 3.13
N PHE A 98 -7.05 -8.87 2.29
CA PHE A 98 -6.98 -9.04 0.85
C PHE A 98 -7.75 -7.93 0.14
N MET A 99 -7.44 -7.75 -1.14
CA MET A 99 -8.07 -6.78 -2.02
C MET A 99 -8.23 -7.37 -3.42
N VAL A 100 -9.34 -7.03 -4.07
CA VAL A 100 -9.61 -7.35 -5.47
C VAL A 100 -10.02 -6.08 -6.21
N ILE A 101 -9.31 -5.75 -7.30
CA ILE A 101 -9.58 -4.61 -8.20
C ILE A 101 -9.65 -5.17 -9.63
N GLY A 102 -10.83 -5.21 -10.23
CA GLY A 102 -11.00 -5.90 -11.52
C GLY A 102 -10.55 -7.36 -11.39
N ASP A 103 -9.53 -7.76 -12.16
CA ASP A 103 -8.92 -9.11 -12.10
C ASP A 103 -7.65 -9.18 -11.25
N VAL A 104 -7.21 -8.04 -10.69
CA VAL A 104 -6.03 -7.99 -9.84
C VAL A 104 -6.41 -8.41 -8.43
N VAL A 105 -5.68 -9.39 -7.89
CA VAL A 105 -5.83 -9.89 -6.53
C VAL A 105 -4.55 -9.59 -5.76
N SER A 106 -4.69 -9.03 -4.56
CA SER A 106 -3.58 -8.81 -3.63
C SER A 106 -3.96 -9.35 -2.25
N TYR A 107 -3.06 -10.11 -1.62
CA TYR A 107 -3.26 -10.69 -0.28
C TYR A 107 -1.89 -10.95 0.38
N TYR A 108 -1.85 -11.02 1.70
CA TYR A 108 -0.57 -11.11 2.43
C TYR A 108 0.25 -12.39 2.18
N GLY A 109 -0.40 -13.48 1.72
CA GLY A 109 0.27 -14.76 1.50
C GLY A 109 1.26 -14.80 0.34
N ASP A 110 1.35 -13.73 -0.47
CA ASP A 110 2.37 -13.61 -1.51
C ASP A 110 3.71 -13.03 -1.00
N HIS A 111 3.76 -12.57 0.26
CA HIS A 111 4.92 -11.97 0.93
C HIS A 111 5.60 -10.80 0.19
N LEU A 112 4.95 -10.18 -0.80
CA LEU A 112 5.53 -9.06 -1.53
C LEU A 112 5.29 -7.75 -0.77
N SER A 113 6.36 -7.04 -0.43
CA SER A 113 6.30 -5.79 0.34
C SER A 113 5.46 -4.69 -0.34
N HIS A 114 5.38 -4.68 -1.67
CA HIS A 114 4.53 -3.76 -2.42
C HIS A 114 3.04 -3.99 -2.17
N ASN A 115 2.64 -5.25 -2.01
CA ASN A 115 1.25 -5.64 -1.80
C ASN A 115 0.77 -5.22 -0.40
N GLN A 116 1.65 -5.29 0.59
CA GLN A 116 1.33 -4.82 1.94
C GLN A 116 1.02 -3.31 1.99
N ASN A 117 1.78 -2.49 1.26
CA ASN A 117 1.55 -1.05 1.23
C ASN A 117 0.21 -0.71 0.56
N PHE A 118 -0.10 -1.36 -0.56
CA PHE A 118 -1.38 -1.21 -1.25
C PHE A 118 -2.55 -1.65 -0.35
N LEU A 119 -2.45 -2.81 0.27
CA LEU A 119 -3.48 -3.31 1.19
C LEU A 119 -3.69 -2.38 2.37
N ARG A 120 -2.61 -1.81 2.93
CA ARG A 120 -2.71 -0.81 3.99
C ARG A 120 -3.38 0.47 3.50
N GLN A 121 -3.06 0.92 2.29
CA GLN A 121 -3.57 2.17 1.75
C GLN A 121 -5.08 2.13 1.46
N PHE A 122 -5.61 1.01 0.99
CA PHE A 122 -7.02 0.89 0.59
C PHE A 122 -7.90 0.11 1.58
N CYS A 123 -7.33 -0.90 2.24
CA CYS A 123 -8.07 -1.90 3.02
C CYS A 123 -7.84 -1.82 4.54
N THR A 124 -7.25 -0.73 5.06
CA THR A 124 -7.39 -0.43 6.49
C THR A 124 -8.67 0.36 6.69
N ARG A 125 -9.77 -0.34 6.94
CA ARG A 125 -10.88 0.30 7.67
C ARG A 125 -10.36 0.68 9.07
N PRO A 126 -10.58 1.91 9.57
CA PRO A 126 -10.51 2.11 11.00
C PRO A 126 -11.52 1.14 11.61
N ARG A 127 -11.08 0.28 12.54
CA ARG A 127 -12.01 -0.60 13.27
C ARG A 127 -13.06 0.31 13.89
N LEU A 128 -14.29 0.29 13.35
CA LEU A 128 -15.44 0.85 14.03
C LEU A 128 -15.65 -0.05 15.26
N GLY A 129 -15.09 0.39 16.38
CA GLY A 129 -15.39 -0.14 17.70
C GLY A 129 -16.73 0.38 18.20
#